data_AF-A0A8B7BK52-F1
#
_entry.id   AF-A0A8B7BK52-F1
#
_cell.length_a   1.000
_cell.length_b   1.000
_cell.length_c   1.000
_cell.angle_alpha   90.00
_cell.angle_beta   90.00
_cell.angle_gamma   90.00
#
_symmetry.space_group_name_H-M   'P 1'
#
loop_
_entity.id
_entity.type
_entity.pdbx_description
1 polymer ?
#
loop_
_entity_poly.entity_id
_entity_poly.type
_entity_poly.pdbx_seq_one_letter_code
_entity_poly.pdbx_strand_id
1 'polypeptide(L)'
;MDRLLSLEPSNQVAIRIEPGQKCYGELTLRNVMYTMPVAFRLQPVNRTRYTVRPQSGIIAPLAALTVEITYLLSPTSPVPDSVHQSDDSFLLHSVVVPGAAVKDPSSTFDSVPSDWFTTKKKQVFIDSGIRIFFVGSAVLTRLVAAGSMDTIREVLERSEPEWRAADSADSAGQSLLHLAIARGRPDLVQLLLEFDPNVEARNRAGSTPLEAAAAAGEALIVELLLAKRASTERSPSSTLGPLHLAAAAGHTDVLRLLLLKGAAVDAPAEDGRMALHLAVEERRRDCARMLLAAGARAEARGGADGDTPLHVAAAGGDEQMVKLLLDRGGAGLREVRNAAGRTAYDAAAEGGHARLFDMLRLGEGLAAAARKGEARGLQRMIERGAAVNGRDQHGWTALMRAAFKGKVEVMKALMDKGAEVNARDEEGYAALHCAGEAGQAEAVEVLVKRGADLEARTAKGATAMQIAVSLGYVGIARILAQGGAVAITAVATGGGGMRSAAEKLAVRKVGSGGGGKEMVSGGRLSRGGLQRAALPVAWLH
;
A
#
# COMPACT_ATOMS: atom_id res chain seq x y z
N MET A 1 69.07 2.77 12.52
CA MET A 1 69.37 2.88 13.97
C MET A 1 68.17 2.35 14.69
N ASP A 2 68.34 1.14 15.20
CA ASP A 2 67.28 0.16 15.30
C ASP A 2 66.41 0.47 16.51
N ARG A 3 65.09 0.57 16.30
CA ARG A 3 64.14 0.72 17.39
C ARG A 3 64.34 -0.46 18.34
N LEU A 4 64.60 -0.19 19.62
CA LEU A 4 64.74 -1.23 20.65
C LEU A 4 63.42 -2.00 20.85
N LEU A 5 62.30 -1.32 20.59
CA LEU A 5 60.95 -1.86 20.69
C LEU A 5 60.25 -1.75 19.35
N SER A 6 59.57 -2.82 18.95
CA SER A 6 58.60 -2.83 17.86
C SER A 6 57.20 -2.69 18.43
N LEU A 7 56.35 -1.95 17.71
CA LEU A 7 54.94 -1.72 18.05
C LEU A 7 54.09 -2.67 17.21
N GLU A 8 53.41 -3.61 17.85
CA GLU A 8 52.52 -4.58 17.21
C GLU A 8 51.06 -4.32 17.66
N PRO A 9 50.06 -4.36 16.76
CA PRO A 9 50.15 -4.64 15.33
C PRO A 9 50.59 -3.44 14.47
N SER A 10 50.49 -2.21 14.97
CA SER A 10 50.95 -0.99 14.28
C SER A 10 51.28 0.13 15.27
N ASN A 11 51.78 1.27 14.78
CA ASN A 11 51.96 2.48 15.59
C ASN A 11 50.64 3.24 15.83
N GLN A 12 49.49 2.64 15.55
CA GLN A 12 48.18 3.24 15.72
C GLN A 12 47.38 2.43 16.73
N VAL A 13 46.74 3.10 17.67
CA VAL A 13 45.93 2.47 18.73
C VAL A 13 44.48 2.87 18.52
N ALA A 14 43.62 1.88 18.27
CA ALA A 14 42.19 2.06 18.22
C ALA A 14 41.64 2.10 19.65
N ILE A 15 40.96 3.19 20.02
CA ILE A 15 40.27 3.32 21.31
C ILE A 15 38.77 3.27 21.06
N ARG A 16 38.12 2.30 21.70
CA ARG A 16 36.68 2.14 21.62
C ARG A 16 35.97 3.17 22.50
N ILE A 17 35.10 3.96 21.90
CA ILE A 17 34.25 4.93 22.60
C ILE A 17 32.82 4.43 22.63
N GLU A 18 32.41 3.96 23.80
CA GLU A 18 31.03 3.61 24.08
C GLU A 18 30.50 4.32 25.31
N PRO A 19 29.24 4.80 25.27
CA PRO A 19 28.63 5.46 26.41
C PRO A 19 28.55 4.49 27.60
N GLY A 20 29.15 4.88 28.73
CA GLY A 20 29.11 4.11 29.99
C GLY A 20 30.16 3.02 30.14
N GLN A 21 31.04 2.80 29.14
CA GLN A 21 32.15 1.86 29.24
C GLN A 21 33.50 2.59 29.40
N LYS A 22 34.48 1.89 29.96
CA LYS A 22 35.87 2.37 29.97
C LYS A 22 36.37 2.40 28.52
N CYS A 23 36.78 3.58 28.07
CA CYS A 23 37.35 3.75 26.74
C CYS A 23 38.84 3.41 26.80
N TYR A 24 39.22 2.23 26.33
CA TYR A 24 40.61 1.81 26.29
C TYR A 24 40.97 1.24 24.92
N GLY A 25 42.27 1.23 24.64
CA GLY A 25 42.88 0.53 23.51
C GLY A 25 44.16 -0.14 23.97
N GLU A 26 44.54 -1.20 23.30
CA GLU A 26 45.73 -2.00 23.63
C GLU A 26 46.85 -1.77 22.61
N LEU A 27 48.08 -1.75 23.10
CA LEU A 27 49.29 -1.63 22.29
C LEU A 27 50.33 -2.65 22.77
N THR A 28 50.84 -3.48 21.88
CA THR A 28 51.86 -4.46 22.23
C THR A 28 53.24 -3.90 21.93
N LEU A 29 54.07 -3.79 22.97
CA LEU A 29 55.48 -3.44 22.88
C LEU A 29 56.31 -4.72 22.85
N ARG A 30 57.04 -4.97 21.77
CA ARG A 30 57.89 -6.16 21.62
C ARG A 30 59.36 -5.80 21.60
N ASN A 31 60.15 -6.45 22.45
CA ASN A 31 61.59 -6.27 22.49
C ASN A 31 62.25 -6.94 21.28
N VAL A 32 62.95 -6.14 20.47
CA VAL A 32 63.64 -6.60 19.25
C VAL A 32 65.04 -7.15 19.58
N MET A 33 65.55 -6.91 20.79
CA MET A 33 66.87 -7.36 21.21
C MET A 33 66.85 -8.85 21.60
N TYR A 34 67.78 -9.62 21.03
CA TYR A 34 67.93 -11.07 21.28
C TYR A 34 68.53 -11.42 22.64
N THR A 35 69.40 -10.56 23.17
CA THR A 35 70.26 -10.90 24.32
C THR A 35 70.10 -9.97 25.52
N MET A 36 69.40 -8.84 25.37
CA MET A 36 69.34 -7.81 26.41
C MET A 36 67.89 -7.38 26.71
N PRO A 37 67.50 -7.26 28.00
CA PRO A 37 66.21 -6.71 28.36
C PRO A 37 66.20 -5.18 28.15
N VAL A 38 65.02 -4.67 27.79
CA VAL A 38 64.79 -3.26 27.48
C VAL A 38 63.80 -2.69 28.49
N ALA A 39 64.18 -1.60 29.15
CA ALA A 39 63.26 -0.82 29.96
C ALA A 39 62.55 0.20 29.08
N PHE A 40 61.25 0.40 29.30
CA PHE A 40 60.46 1.37 28.58
C PHE A 40 59.70 2.30 29.53
N ARG A 41 59.36 3.48 29.02
CA ARG A 41 58.47 4.44 29.68
C ARG A 41 57.60 5.12 28.63
N LEU A 42 56.29 4.92 28.72
CA LEU A 42 55.32 5.51 27.80
C LEU A 42 54.57 6.65 28.50
N GLN A 43 54.65 7.86 27.95
CA GLN A 43 53.96 9.03 28.52
C GLN A 43 53.12 9.75 27.46
N PRO A 44 51.81 9.96 27.72
CA PRO A 44 51.02 10.89 26.92
C PRO A 44 51.51 12.31 27.18
N VAL A 45 51.61 13.13 26.13
CA VAL A 45 51.88 14.57 26.28
C VAL A 45 50.71 15.26 26.99
N ASN A 46 49.49 14.84 26.71
CA ASN A 46 48.29 15.37 27.36
C ASN A 46 47.77 14.42 28.47
N ARG A 47 48.34 14.54 29.68
CA ARG A 47 48.04 13.66 30.83
C ARG A 47 46.63 13.81 31.41
N THR A 48 45.90 14.86 31.04
CA THR A 48 44.51 15.05 31.49
C THR A 48 43.52 14.21 30.70
N ARG A 49 43.88 13.82 29.46
CA ARG A 49 43.02 13.06 28.55
C ARG A 49 43.33 11.57 28.47
N TYR A 50 44.55 11.15 28.80
CA TYR A 50 44.96 9.74 28.69
C TYR A 50 45.66 9.25 29.94
N THR A 51 45.39 8.00 30.29
CA THR A 51 46.15 7.24 31.28
C THR A 51 46.67 5.96 30.64
N VAL A 52 47.90 5.58 30.99
CA VAL A 52 48.59 4.42 30.42
C VAL A 52 48.91 3.44 31.53
N ARG A 53 48.65 2.15 31.32
CA ARG A 53 48.96 1.09 32.27
C ARG A 53 49.51 -0.15 31.54
N PRO A 54 50.72 -0.62 31.87
CA PRO A 54 51.71 -0.02 32.76
C PRO A 54 52.43 1.19 32.14
N GLN A 55 52.78 2.20 32.94
CA GLN A 55 53.48 3.41 32.45
C GLN A 55 54.97 3.16 32.16
N SER A 56 55.56 2.20 32.86
CA SER A 56 56.95 1.79 32.69
C SER A 56 57.12 0.32 33.04
N GLY A 57 58.16 -0.31 32.52
CA GLY A 57 58.44 -1.70 32.81
C GLY A 57 59.70 -2.18 32.12
N ILE A 58 60.04 -3.44 32.37
CA ILE A 58 61.20 -4.12 31.77
C ILE A 58 60.69 -5.28 30.93
N ILE A 59 61.07 -5.31 29.66
CA ILE A 59 60.69 -6.35 28.71
C ILE A 59 61.89 -7.27 28.50
N ALA A 60 61.72 -8.55 28.78
CA ALA A 60 62.76 -9.58 28.56
C ALA A 60 63.15 -9.67 27.08
N PRO A 61 64.33 -10.24 26.74
CA PRO A 61 64.73 -10.45 25.35
C PRO A 61 63.66 -11.24 24.58
N LEU A 62 63.31 -10.79 23.38
CA LEU A 62 62.26 -11.36 22.50
C LEU A 62 60.85 -11.46 23.10
N ALA A 63 60.62 -10.93 24.30
CA ALA A 63 59.30 -10.90 24.92
C ALA A 63 58.47 -9.71 24.44
N ALA A 64 57.16 -9.82 24.63
CA ALA A 64 56.20 -8.77 24.35
C ALA A 64 55.43 -8.40 25.63
N LEU A 65 55.00 -7.15 25.70
CA LEU A 65 54.19 -6.62 26.79
C LEU A 65 53.04 -5.81 26.22
N THR A 66 51.82 -6.09 26.67
CA THR A 66 50.65 -5.29 26.32
C THR A 66 50.53 -4.10 27.25
N VAL A 67 50.23 -2.94 26.68
CA VAL A 67 50.00 -1.68 27.38
C VAL A 67 48.59 -1.20 27.06
N GLU A 68 47.82 -0.93 28.09
CA GLU A 68 46.48 -0.37 28.00
C GLU A 68 46.57 1.17 28.02
N ILE A 69 46.01 1.81 27.00
CA ILE A 69 45.83 3.26 26.93
C ILE A 69 44.34 3.56 27.13
N THR A 70 44.00 4.12 28.28
CA THR A 70 42.65 4.54 28.62
C THR A 70 42.44 6.02 28.28
N TYR A 71 41.41 6.33 27.51
CA TYR A 71 40.95 7.69 27.23
C TYR A 71 39.94 8.15 28.28
N LEU A 72 40.19 9.31 28.89
CA LEU A 72 39.31 9.94 29.86
C LEU A 72 38.36 10.89 29.13
N LEU A 73 37.09 10.50 29.02
CA LEU A 73 36.04 11.37 28.49
C LEU A 73 35.83 12.57 29.43
N SER A 74 35.71 13.76 28.84
CA SER A 74 35.30 14.96 29.57
C SER A 74 33.85 14.81 30.04
N PRO A 75 33.50 15.17 31.29
CA PRO A 75 32.12 15.08 31.79
C PRO A 75 31.13 15.98 31.05
N THR A 76 31.59 16.93 30.24
CA THR A 76 30.76 17.88 29.49
C THR A 76 30.39 17.43 28.07
N SER A 77 31.07 16.42 27.52
CA SER A 77 30.85 15.93 26.15
C SER A 77 31.16 14.44 26.06
N PRO A 78 30.19 13.59 25.66
CA PRO A 78 30.40 12.16 25.50
C PRO A 78 31.16 11.78 24.22
N VAL A 79 31.69 12.75 23.46
CA VAL A 79 32.39 12.53 22.18
C VAL A 79 33.69 13.33 22.16
N PRO A 80 34.81 12.79 21.64
CA PRO A 80 36.05 13.56 21.45
C PRO A 80 35.84 14.76 20.52
N ASP A 81 36.60 15.83 20.77
CA ASP A 81 36.55 17.05 19.94
C ASP A 81 37.06 16.80 18.51
N SER A 82 38.05 15.91 18.37
CA SER A 82 38.52 15.42 17.07
C SER A 82 37.80 14.12 16.71
N VAL A 83 37.11 14.15 15.58
CA VAL A 83 36.07 13.14 15.31
C VAL A 83 36.66 11.76 14.96
N HIS A 84 37.93 11.65 14.53
CA HIS A 84 38.50 10.39 14.00
C HIS A 84 39.91 10.07 14.51
N GLN A 85 40.78 11.08 14.53
CA GLN A 85 42.19 10.96 14.93
C GLN A 85 42.49 11.99 16.01
N SER A 86 43.26 11.60 17.03
CA SER A 86 43.79 12.57 17.98
C SER A 86 45.08 13.19 17.45
N ASP A 87 45.23 14.50 17.62
CA ASP A 87 46.51 15.20 17.40
C ASP A 87 47.48 15.00 18.58
N ASP A 88 47.11 14.15 19.55
CA ASP A 88 47.89 13.92 20.76
C ASP A 88 49.08 13.01 20.49
N SER A 89 50.27 13.49 20.83
CA SER A 89 51.50 12.70 20.73
C SER A 89 51.78 11.92 22.03
N PHE A 90 52.34 10.72 21.88
CA PHE A 90 52.88 9.91 22.97
C PHE A 90 54.38 9.80 22.82
N LEU A 91 55.10 9.87 23.94
CA LEU A 91 56.55 9.72 23.98
C LEU A 91 56.90 8.37 24.59
N LEU A 92 57.43 7.46 23.77
CA LEU A 92 57.96 6.18 24.20
C LEU A 92 59.47 6.28 24.36
N HIS A 93 59.94 6.27 25.60
CA HIS A 93 61.36 6.21 25.92
C HIS A 93 61.76 4.75 26.12
N SER A 94 62.87 4.33 25.50
CA SER A 94 63.41 2.97 25.65
C SER A 94 64.92 3.00 25.89
N VAL A 95 65.38 2.11 26.78
CA VAL A 95 66.77 2.02 27.22
C VAL A 95 67.16 0.57 27.45
N VAL A 96 68.33 0.16 27.00
CA VAL A 96 68.87 -1.18 27.27
C VAL A 96 69.36 -1.27 28.72
N VAL A 97 68.98 -2.34 29.43
CA VAL A 97 69.34 -2.51 30.85
C VAL A 97 70.04 -3.85 31.08
N PRO A 98 71.37 -3.94 30.86
CA PRO A 98 72.12 -5.16 31.14
C PRO A 98 72.01 -5.55 32.62
N GLY A 99 71.67 -6.83 32.89
CA GLY A 99 71.70 -7.40 34.25
C GLY A 99 70.45 -7.20 35.11
N ALA A 100 69.38 -6.57 34.59
CA ALA A 100 68.10 -6.52 35.30
C ALA A 100 67.39 -7.89 35.23
N ALA A 101 67.24 -8.57 36.38
CA ALA A 101 66.47 -9.79 36.48
C ALA A 101 64.97 -9.48 36.53
N VAL A 102 64.19 -10.03 35.60
CA VAL A 102 62.72 -9.98 35.63
C VAL A 102 62.25 -10.91 36.76
N LYS A 103 62.11 -10.38 37.98
CA LYS A 103 61.47 -11.10 39.08
C LYS A 103 59.97 -10.82 39.02
N ASP A 104 59.22 -11.89 38.76
CA ASP A 104 57.77 -12.03 38.65
C ASP A 104 57.02 -10.95 37.83
N PRO A 105 56.27 -11.36 36.79
CA PRO A 105 55.65 -10.42 35.87
C PRO A 105 54.67 -9.47 36.55
N SER A 106 54.02 -9.82 37.68
CA SER A 106 52.98 -8.96 38.28
C SER A 106 53.50 -7.80 39.16
N SER A 107 54.79 -7.76 39.53
CA SER A 107 55.28 -6.87 40.61
C SER A 107 56.18 -5.71 40.17
N THR A 108 56.62 -5.68 38.90
CA THR A 108 57.65 -4.74 38.41
C THR A 108 57.12 -3.59 37.54
N PHE A 109 55.80 -3.50 37.36
CA PHE A 109 55.16 -2.62 36.37
C PHE A 109 54.99 -1.14 36.74
N ASP A 110 55.59 -0.68 37.84
CA ASP A 110 55.61 0.76 38.21
C ASP A 110 56.88 1.18 38.98
N SER A 111 57.95 0.38 38.96
CA SER A 111 59.14 0.58 39.82
C SER A 111 60.44 0.87 39.05
N VAL A 112 60.37 1.25 37.77
CA VAL A 112 61.58 1.62 37.00
C VAL A 112 62.05 3.04 37.37
N PRO A 113 63.28 3.22 37.87
CA PRO A 113 63.79 4.55 38.26
C PRO A 113 63.79 5.54 37.10
N SER A 114 63.27 6.75 37.34
CA SER A 114 63.20 7.83 36.33
C SER A 114 64.58 8.21 35.77
N ASP A 115 65.62 8.04 36.57
CA ASP A 115 66.99 8.41 36.24
C ASP A 115 67.57 7.60 35.09
N TRP A 116 67.01 6.41 34.81
CA TRP A 116 67.45 5.53 33.71
C TRP A 116 67.13 6.11 32.34
N PHE A 117 66.14 6.99 32.25
CA PHE A 117 65.70 7.63 31.01
C PHE A 117 66.37 9.00 30.78
N THR A 118 67.44 9.31 31.52
CA THR A 118 68.21 10.55 31.35
C THR A 118 69.42 10.32 30.42
N THR A 119 69.64 11.26 29.48
CA THR A 119 70.70 11.20 28.47
C THR A 119 72.12 11.31 29.04
N LYS A 120 72.24 11.59 30.34
CA LYS A 120 73.54 11.79 31.02
C LYS A 120 74.31 10.49 31.29
N LYS A 121 73.67 9.31 31.21
CA LYS A 121 74.31 8.02 31.56
C LYS A 121 74.06 6.85 30.58
N LYS A 122 73.02 6.90 29.74
CA LYS A 122 72.65 5.79 28.81
C LYS A 122 72.08 6.35 27.50
N GLN A 123 72.20 5.59 26.40
CA GLN A 123 71.57 5.93 25.13
C GLN A 123 70.06 5.65 25.23
N VAL A 124 69.26 6.72 25.21
CA VAL A 124 67.80 6.67 25.29
C VAL A 124 67.25 6.85 23.89
N PHE A 125 66.42 5.92 23.45
CA PHE A 125 65.69 6.02 22.19
C PHE A 125 64.29 6.56 22.49
N ILE A 126 63.90 7.61 21.78
CA ILE A 126 62.59 8.26 21.91
C ILE A 126 61.84 8.00 20.61
N ASP A 127 60.69 7.34 20.70
CA ASP A 127 59.74 7.21 19.61
C ASP A 127 58.51 8.07 19.90
N SER A 128 58.05 8.84 18.91
CA SER A 128 56.88 9.72 19.00
C SER A 128 55.77 9.33 18.03
N GLY A 129 55.85 8.14 17.43
CA GLY A 129 54.98 7.72 16.34
C GLY A 129 53.61 7.12 16.72
N ILE A 130 53.24 7.05 18.00
CA ILE A 130 51.97 6.45 18.43
C ILE A 130 50.83 7.43 18.16
N ARG A 131 49.86 7.03 17.34
CA ARG A 131 48.65 7.80 17.03
C ARG A 131 47.40 7.09 17.53
N ILE A 132 46.43 7.85 18.04
CA ILE A 132 45.16 7.27 18.49
C ILE A 132 44.08 7.50 17.43
N PHE A 133 43.33 6.43 17.16
CA PHE A 133 42.10 6.46 16.37
C PHE A 133 40.92 6.16 17.28
N PHE A 134 39.89 7.01 17.20
CA PHE A 134 38.67 6.77 17.94
C PHE A 134 37.73 5.93 17.09
N VAL A 135 37.32 4.80 17.64
CA VAL A 135 36.37 3.88 17.00
C VAL A 135 35.20 3.74 17.96
N GLY A 136 33.96 3.77 17.49
CA GLY A 136 32.80 3.66 18.38
C GLY A 136 31.50 4.00 17.70
N SER A 137 30.37 3.62 18.31
CA SER A 137 29.06 3.91 17.74
C SER A 137 28.81 5.41 17.61
N ALA A 138 29.15 6.20 18.64
CA ALA A 138 29.03 7.66 18.63
C ALA A 138 29.95 8.34 17.59
N VAL A 139 31.13 7.76 17.36
CA VAL A 139 32.08 8.25 16.36
C VAL A 139 31.57 7.95 14.94
N LEU A 140 31.16 6.71 14.68
CA LEU A 140 30.64 6.26 13.38
C LEU A 140 29.36 6.99 12.98
N THR A 141 28.44 7.17 13.91
CA THR A 141 27.18 7.91 13.66
C THR A 141 27.44 9.37 13.30
N ARG A 142 28.36 10.04 14.01
CA ARG A 142 28.78 11.41 13.68
C ARG A 142 29.54 11.48 12.35
N LEU A 143 30.33 10.46 12.04
CA LEU A 143 31.02 10.29 10.76
C LEU A 143 30.06 10.19 9.58
N VAL A 144 29.05 9.32 9.69
CA VAL A 144 28.00 9.17 8.69
C VAL A 144 27.21 10.48 8.56
N ALA A 145 26.97 11.18 9.67
CA ALA A 145 26.37 12.50 9.67
C ALA A 145 27.28 13.60 9.07
N ALA A 146 28.60 13.47 9.11
CA ALA A 146 29.52 14.39 8.43
C ALA A 146 29.63 14.05 6.93
N GLY A 147 29.54 12.76 6.60
CA GLY A 147 29.50 12.25 5.25
C GLY A 147 30.85 12.02 4.58
N SER A 148 31.93 11.87 5.35
CA SER A 148 33.26 11.57 4.82
C SER A 148 33.43 10.05 4.61
N MET A 149 33.47 9.60 3.36
CA MET A 149 33.47 8.17 3.00
C MET A 149 34.77 7.47 3.38
N ASP A 150 35.91 8.09 3.09
CA ASP A 150 37.23 7.50 3.32
C ASP A 150 37.45 7.22 4.82
N THR A 151 37.07 8.17 5.65
CA THR A 151 37.17 8.03 7.11
C THR A 151 36.18 7.01 7.67
N ILE A 152 34.99 6.87 7.07
CA ILE A 152 34.04 5.81 7.48
C ILE A 152 34.62 4.43 7.15
N ARG A 153 35.14 4.26 5.94
CA ARG A 153 35.79 3.02 5.51
C ARG A 153 36.97 2.67 6.41
N GLU A 154 37.84 3.64 6.69
CA GLU A 154 39.01 3.45 7.55
C GLU A 154 38.62 3.02 8.97
N VAL A 155 37.58 3.62 9.55
CA VAL A 155 37.10 3.27 10.91
C VAL A 155 36.41 1.90 10.93
N LEU A 156 35.70 1.52 9.86
CA LEU A 156 35.08 0.19 9.74
C LEU A 156 36.11 -0.92 9.51
N GLU A 157 37.09 -0.72 8.62
CA GLU A 157 38.17 -1.69 8.36
C GLU A 157 39.05 -1.94 9.60
N ARG A 158 39.20 -0.93 10.46
CA ARG A 158 39.98 -1.02 11.70
C ARG A 158 39.18 -1.49 12.91
N SER A 159 37.87 -1.60 12.78
CA SER A 159 37.05 -2.12 13.87
C SER A 159 37.27 -3.63 14.04
N GLU A 160 37.31 -4.08 15.30
CA GLU A 160 37.47 -5.50 15.63
C GLU A 160 36.34 -6.33 14.99
N PRO A 161 36.63 -7.48 14.34
CA PRO A 161 35.63 -8.26 13.63
C PRO A 161 34.55 -8.87 14.54
N GLU A 162 34.85 -9.07 15.84
CA GLU A 162 33.84 -9.50 16.82
C GLU A 162 32.79 -8.41 17.09
N TRP A 163 33.18 -7.15 16.94
CA TRP A 163 32.30 -6.02 17.08
C TRP A 163 31.76 -5.65 15.70
N ARG A 164 30.47 -5.94 15.49
CA ARG A 164 29.74 -5.55 14.26
C ARG A 164 29.56 -4.03 14.21
N ALA A 165 30.63 -3.30 13.93
CA ALA A 165 30.65 -1.84 13.95
C ALA A 165 29.67 -1.23 12.95
N ALA A 166 29.39 -1.94 11.85
CA ALA A 166 28.38 -1.57 10.85
C ALA A 166 26.95 -1.51 11.42
N ASP A 167 26.66 -2.23 12.51
CA ASP A 167 25.36 -2.25 13.20
C ASP A 167 25.22 -1.16 14.27
N SER A 168 26.20 -0.26 14.36
CA SER A 168 26.18 0.84 15.32
C SER A 168 24.92 1.71 15.16
N ALA A 169 24.39 2.14 16.30
CA ALA A 169 23.26 3.06 16.36
C ALA A 169 23.60 4.30 17.18
N ASP A 170 22.92 5.41 16.90
CA ASP A 170 23.04 6.65 17.65
C ASP A 170 22.24 6.61 18.97
N SER A 171 22.28 7.70 19.73
CA SER A 171 21.49 7.84 20.97
C SER A 171 19.98 7.82 20.75
N ALA A 172 19.51 8.08 19.52
CA ALA A 172 18.11 7.99 19.13
C ALA A 172 17.73 6.56 18.67
N GLY A 173 18.68 5.64 18.61
CA GLY A 173 18.49 4.27 18.13
C GLY A 173 18.49 4.14 16.60
N GLN A 174 18.89 5.17 15.86
CA GLN A 174 19.04 5.10 14.40
C GLN A 174 20.34 4.39 14.05
N SER A 175 20.24 3.30 13.27
CA SER A 175 21.43 2.63 12.74
C SER A 175 22.17 3.51 11.71
N LEU A 176 23.42 3.15 11.41
CA LEU A 176 24.21 3.84 10.37
C LEU A 176 23.48 3.91 9.02
N LEU A 177 22.75 2.85 8.65
CA LEU A 177 21.92 2.83 7.45
C LEU A 177 20.81 3.88 7.51
N HIS A 178 20.08 4.01 8.62
CA HIS A 178 19.04 5.03 8.76
C HIS A 178 19.60 6.45 8.59
N LEU A 179 20.77 6.72 9.16
CA LEU A 179 21.44 8.02 9.03
C LEU A 179 21.87 8.30 7.59
N ALA A 180 22.41 7.29 6.89
CA ALA A 180 22.79 7.42 5.49
C ALA A 180 21.58 7.67 4.57
N ILE A 181 20.47 6.99 4.84
CA ILE A 181 19.21 7.14 4.09
C ILE A 181 18.58 8.51 4.34
N ALA A 182 18.59 9.00 5.57
CA ALA A 182 18.11 10.34 5.90
C ALA A 182 18.90 11.46 5.19
N ARG A 183 20.10 11.16 4.69
CA ARG A 183 20.90 12.07 3.86
C ARG A 183 20.69 11.91 2.35
N GLY A 184 19.93 10.92 1.91
CA GLY A 184 19.68 10.65 0.49
C GLY A 184 20.96 10.32 -0.30
N ARG A 185 21.97 9.73 0.35
CA ARG A 185 23.26 9.43 -0.30
C ARG A 185 23.39 7.93 -0.59
N PRO A 186 23.10 7.46 -1.82
CA PRO A 186 23.22 6.05 -2.17
C PRO A 186 24.65 5.54 -2.04
N ASP A 187 25.66 6.38 -2.30
CA ASP A 187 27.07 6.01 -2.19
C ASP A 187 27.46 5.62 -0.75
N LEU A 188 26.90 6.30 0.25
CA LEU A 188 27.08 5.92 1.66
C LEU A 188 26.42 4.60 1.97
N VAL A 189 25.19 4.41 1.49
CA VAL A 189 24.44 3.18 1.72
C VAL A 189 25.21 2.01 1.10
N GLN A 190 25.73 2.18 -0.12
CA GLN A 190 26.57 1.18 -0.77
C GLN A 190 27.82 0.86 0.04
N LEU A 191 28.57 1.89 0.48
CA LEU A 191 29.76 1.69 1.33
C LEU A 191 29.41 0.91 2.60
N LEU A 192 28.33 1.28 3.29
CA LEU A 192 27.91 0.58 4.49
C LEU A 192 27.50 -0.86 4.18
N LEU A 193 26.78 -1.12 3.08
CA LEU A 193 26.37 -2.45 2.65
C LEU A 193 27.52 -3.39 2.25
N GLU A 194 28.71 -2.85 1.95
CA GLU A 194 29.93 -3.66 1.75
C GLU A 194 30.37 -4.38 3.04
N PHE A 195 30.07 -3.82 4.22
CA PHE A 195 30.41 -4.38 5.53
C PHE A 195 29.29 -5.23 6.15
N ASP A 196 28.34 -5.70 5.34
CA ASP A 196 27.20 -6.55 5.73
C ASP A 196 26.47 -6.13 7.03
N PRO A 197 25.97 -4.88 7.12
CA PRO A 197 25.17 -4.40 8.23
C PRO A 197 23.82 -5.12 8.27
N ASN A 198 23.19 -5.09 9.43
CA ASN A 198 21.83 -5.54 9.64
C ASN A 198 20.85 -4.63 8.88
N VAL A 199 20.43 -5.09 7.70
CA VAL A 199 19.44 -4.43 6.84
C VAL A 199 18.04 -4.37 7.45
N GLU A 200 17.78 -5.16 8.50
CA GLU A 200 16.52 -5.20 9.25
C GLU A 200 16.63 -4.49 10.61
N ALA A 201 17.70 -3.72 10.83
CA ALA A 201 17.85 -2.91 12.04
C ALA A 201 16.63 -2.01 12.23
N ARG A 202 16.19 -1.81 13.47
CA ARG A 202 15.01 -0.99 13.76
C ARG A 202 15.38 0.24 14.52
N ASN A 203 14.84 1.38 14.10
CA ASN A 203 14.95 2.60 14.87
C ASN A 203 13.96 2.62 16.04
N ARG A 204 13.99 3.67 16.88
CA ARG A 204 13.08 3.84 18.01
C ARG A 204 11.60 3.97 17.62
N ALA A 205 11.31 4.38 16.38
CA ALA A 205 9.96 4.39 15.82
C ALA A 205 9.54 3.01 15.27
N GLY A 206 10.39 1.98 15.41
CA GLY A 206 10.13 0.63 14.96
C GLY A 206 10.32 0.41 13.45
N SER A 207 10.84 1.40 12.73
CA SER A 207 10.96 1.38 11.27
C SER A 207 12.29 0.77 10.81
N THR A 208 12.27 0.09 9.66
CA THR A 208 13.44 -0.51 9.02
C THR A 208 14.10 0.45 8.03
N PRO A 209 15.37 0.21 7.62
CA PRO A 209 16.03 0.96 6.56
C PRO A 209 15.22 0.99 5.27
N LEU A 210 14.59 -0.13 4.89
CA LEU A 210 13.77 -0.18 3.67
C LEU A 210 12.51 0.69 3.80
N GLU A 211 11.84 0.67 4.95
CA GLU A 211 10.70 1.53 5.23
C GLU A 211 11.10 3.02 5.21
N ALA A 212 12.23 3.37 5.82
CA ALA A 212 12.77 4.74 5.80
C ALA A 212 13.12 5.19 4.37
N ALA A 213 13.74 4.33 3.56
CA ALA A 213 14.06 4.62 2.17
C ALA A 213 12.79 4.76 1.32
N ALA A 214 11.79 3.92 1.57
CA ALA A 214 10.51 3.99 0.88
C ALA A 214 9.72 5.25 1.21
N ALA A 215 9.79 5.74 2.46
CA ALA A 215 9.21 7.02 2.85
C ALA A 215 9.95 8.21 2.22
N ALA A 216 11.29 8.15 2.13
CA ALA A 216 12.11 9.18 1.50
C ALA A 216 11.93 9.26 -0.02
N GLY A 217 11.58 8.14 -0.68
CA GLY A 217 11.41 8.08 -2.13
C GLY A 217 12.69 7.78 -2.91
N GLU A 218 13.73 7.31 -2.22
CA GLU A 218 15.06 7.08 -2.79
C GLU A 218 15.14 5.73 -3.52
N ALA A 219 14.75 5.71 -4.80
CA ALA A 219 14.65 4.48 -5.59
C ALA A 219 15.96 3.67 -5.67
N LEU A 220 17.11 4.34 -5.82
CA LEU A 220 18.43 3.68 -5.85
C LEU A 220 18.77 3.00 -4.52
N ILE A 221 18.48 3.67 -3.40
CA ILE A 221 18.70 3.12 -2.06
C ILE A 221 17.81 1.90 -1.84
N VAL A 222 16.54 1.98 -2.25
CA VAL A 222 15.60 0.85 -2.19
C VAL A 222 16.12 -0.33 -3.02
N GLU A 223 16.63 -0.09 -4.23
CA GLU A 223 17.21 -1.13 -5.07
C GLU A 223 18.43 -1.81 -4.41
N LEU A 224 19.33 -1.02 -3.82
CA LEU A 224 20.50 -1.53 -3.09
C LEU A 224 20.10 -2.40 -1.89
N LEU A 225 19.11 -1.96 -1.11
CA LEU A 225 18.60 -2.71 0.05
C LEU A 225 17.92 -4.02 -0.37
N LEU A 226 17.10 -3.98 -1.43
CA LEU A 226 16.45 -5.17 -1.98
C LEU A 226 17.46 -6.16 -2.58
N ALA A 227 18.57 -5.68 -3.15
CA ALA A 227 19.66 -6.54 -3.62
C ALA A 227 20.31 -7.33 -2.46
N LYS A 228 20.35 -6.75 -1.26
CA LYS A 228 20.82 -7.40 -0.03
C LYS A 228 19.72 -8.17 0.72
N ARG A 229 18.61 -8.51 0.03
CA ARG A 229 17.48 -9.30 0.54
C ARG A 229 16.75 -8.66 1.74
N ALA A 230 16.67 -7.34 1.78
CA ALA A 230 15.79 -6.66 2.74
C ALA A 230 14.34 -7.14 2.57
N SER A 231 13.65 -7.31 3.69
CA SER A 231 12.25 -7.76 3.73
C SER A 231 11.33 -6.69 3.15
N THR A 232 10.51 -7.07 2.16
CA THR A 232 9.47 -6.20 1.60
C THR A 232 8.24 -6.08 2.51
N GLU A 233 8.14 -6.93 3.52
CA GLU A 233 7.00 -6.97 4.44
C GLU A 233 7.10 -5.94 5.56
N ARG A 234 5.94 -5.56 6.11
CA ARG A 234 5.85 -4.66 7.26
C ARG A 234 6.57 -5.24 8.47
N SER A 235 7.39 -4.44 9.13
CA SER A 235 7.93 -4.83 10.43
C SER A 235 6.85 -4.81 11.53
N PRO A 236 6.85 -5.75 12.49
CA PRO A 236 5.78 -5.87 13.49
C PRO A 236 5.67 -4.65 14.42
N SER A 237 6.72 -3.84 14.50
CA SER A 237 6.76 -2.60 15.30
C SER A 237 6.38 -1.34 14.52
N SER A 238 6.27 -1.43 13.19
CA SER A 238 5.92 -0.29 12.35
C SER A 238 4.44 -0.30 12.02
N THR A 239 3.83 0.88 12.03
CA THR A 239 2.40 1.06 11.69
C THR A 239 2.15 0.77 10.20
N LEU A 240 3.11 1.16 9.35
CA LEU A 240 3.01 1.11 7.89
C LEU A 240 4.20 0.35 7.29
N GLY A 241 3.91 -0.56 6.36
CA GLY A 241 4.96 -1.28 5.63
C GLY A 241 5.63 -0.43 4.52
N PRO A 242 6.72 -0.91 3.90
CA PRO A 242 7.42 -0.20 2.83
C PRO A 242 6.49 0.19 1.66
N LEU A 243 5.62 -0.74 1.24
CA LEU A 243 4.66 -0.51 0.16
C LEU A 243 3.64 0.58 0.51
N HIS A 244 3.19 0.61 1.77
CA HIS A 244 2.25 1.60 2.29
C HIS A 244 2.84 3.01 2.28
N LEU A 245 4.08 3.15 2.75
CA LEU A 245 4.81 4.42 2.79
C LEU A 245 5.05 4.97 1.38
N ALA A 246 5.50 4.12 0.45
CA ALA A 246 5.71 4.53 -0.94
C ALA A 246 4.39 4.96 -1.62
N ALA A 247 3.30 4.24 -1.35
CA ALA A 247 1.97 4.54 -1.89
C ALA A 247 1.40 5.86 -1.36
N ALA A 248 1.52 6.12 -0.05
CA ALA A 248 1.06 7.35 0.59
C ALA A 248 1.85 8.58 0.11
N ALA A 249 3.19 8.47 0.07
CA ALA A 249 4.06 9.55 -0.37
C ALA A 249 3.98 9.82 -1.89
N GLY A 250 3.51 8.85 -2.68
CA GLY A 250 3.36 9.00 -4.13
C GLY A 250 4.61 8.62 -4.94
N HIS A 251 5.53 7.84 -4.36
CA HIS A 251 6.81 7.49 -4.97
C HIS A 251 6.64 6.33 -5.96
N THR A 252 6.36 6.66 -7.21
CA THR A 252 6.00 5.67 -8.24
C THR A 252 7.12 4.67 -8.54
N ASP A 253 8.37 5.14 -8.59
CA ASP A 253 9.52 4.30 -8.94
C ASP A 253 9.84 3.30 -7.83
N VAL A 254 9.81 3.76 -6.57
CA VAL A 254 9.93 2.89 -5.39
C VAL A 254 8.81 1.86 -5.37
N LEU A 255 7.56 2.29 -5.60
CA LEU A 255 6.41 1.39 -5.63
C LEU A 255 6.58 0.31 -6.71
N ARG A 256 7.01 0.69 -7.91
CA ARG A 256 7.28 -0.23 -9.01
C ARG A 256 8.38 -1.23 -8.65
N LEU A 257 9.46 -0.79 -8.02
CA LEU A 257 10.56 -1.66 -7.59
C LEU A 257 10.10 -2.68 -6.54
N LEU A 258 9.34 -2.24 -5.53
CA LEU A 258 8.81 -3.12 -4.49
C LEU A 258 7.87 -4.19 -5.08
N LEU A 259 6.96 -3.80 -5.99
CA LEU A 259 6.06 -4.73 -6.67
C LEU A 259 6.83 -5.73 -7.55
N LEU A 260 7.86 -5.28 -8.27
CA LEU A 260 8.71 -6.15 -9.10
C LEU A 260 9.46 -7.19 -8.26
N LYS A 261 9.85 -6.84 -7.03
CA LYS A 261 10.56 -7.72 -6.10
C LYS A 261 9.64 -8.62 -5.26
N GLY A 262 8.33 -8.61 -5.54
CA GLY A 262 7.38 -9.54 -4.95
C GLY A 262 6.73 -9.06 -3.64
N ALA A 263 6.72 -7.75 -3.36
CA ALA A 263 5.97 -7.22 -2.23
C ALA A 263 4.47 -7.58 -2.33
N ALA A 264 3.89 -8.03 -1.22
CA ALA A 264 2.46 -8.36 -1.18
C ALA A 264 1.59 -7.11 -1.35
N VAL A 265 0.87 -7.03 -2.47
CA VAL A 265 0.07 -5.86 -2.86
C VAL A 265 -1.07 -5.58 -1.87
N ASP A 266 -1.67 -6.64 -1.34
CA ASP A 266 -2.80 -6.58 -0.40
C ASP A 266 -2.38 -6.76 1.06
N ALA A 267 -1.08 -6.58 1.39
CA ALA A 267 -0.64 -6.61 2.77
C ALA A 267 -1.37 -5.52 3.58
N PRO A 268 -1.97 -5.85 4.74
CA PRO A 268 -2.59 -4.84 5.60
C PRO A 268 -1.54 -4.13 6.45
N ALA A 269 -1.73 -2.82 6.64
CA ALA A 269 -1.11 -2.03 7.69
C ALA A 269 -1.68 -2.39 9.08
N GLU A 270 -1.14 -1.78 10.13
CA GLU A 270 -1.59 -2.04 11.50
C GLU A 270 -3.07 -1.72 11.73
N ASP A 271 -3.58 -0.68 11.07
CA ASP A 271 -5.00 -0.28 11.09
C ASP A 271 -5.88 -1.13 10.14
N GLY A 272 -5.30 -2.11 9.44
CA GLY A 272 -5.98 -2.94 8.46
C GLY A 272 -6.12 -2.30 7.08
N ARG A 273 -5.61 -1.09 6.85
CA ARG A 273 -5.64 -0.44 5.53
C ARG A 273 -4.58 -1.06 4.63
N MET A 274 -4.88 -1.17 3.34
CA MET A 274 -3.92 -1.62 2.31
C MET A 274 -3.26 -0.43 1.61
N ALA A 275 -2.16 -0.66 0.90
CA ALA A 275 -1.46 0.37 0.12
C ALA A 275 -2.39 1.14 -0.84
N LEU A 276 -3.39 0.47 -1.43
CA LEU A 276 -4.38 1.12 -2.30
C LEU A 276 -5.27 2.13 -1.56
N HIS A 277 -5.62 1.88 -0.30
CA HIS A 277 -6.41 2.82 0.51
C HIS A 277 -5.64 4.11 0.79
N LEU A 278 -4.33 4.01 1.05
CA LEU A 278 -3.47 5.16 1.33
C LEU A 278 -3.19 5.97 0.06
N ALA A 279 -2.92 5.28 -1.06
CA ALA A 279 -2.76 5.96 -2.36
C ALA A 279 -4.02 6.75 -2.75
N VAL A 280 -5.21 6.23 -2.43
CA VAL A 280 -6.48 6.88 -2.73
C VAL A 280 -6.74 8.08 -1.82
N GLU A 281 -6.51 7.94 -0.51
CA GLU A 281 -6.66 9.03 0.46
C GLU A 281 -5.76 10.23 0.11
N GLU A 282 -4.49 9.94 -0.21
CA GLU A 282 -3.48 10.93 -0.60
C GLU A 282 -3.59 11.39 -2.07
N ARG A 283 -4.64 10.94 -2.78
CA ARG A 283 -4.94 11.30 -4.19
C ARG A 283 -3.81 10.97 -5.17
N ARG A 284 -3.01 9.94 -4.89
CA ARG A 284 -1.89 9.46 -5.71
C ARG A 284 -2.37 8.54 -6.83
N ARG A 285 -2.90 9.15 -7.90
CA ARG A 285 -3.53 8.45 -9.04
C ARG A 285 -2.61 7.45 -9.74
N ASP A 286 -1.35 7.80 -9.96
CA ASP A 286 -0.41 6.92 -10.65
C ASP A 286 -0.02 5.72 -9.78
N CYS A 287 0.14 5.91 -8.47
CA CYS A 287 0.31 4.81 -7.51
C CYS A 287 -0.92 3.90 -7.48
N ALA A 288 -2.14 4.46 -7.41
CA ALA A 288 -3.37 3.69 -7.46
C ALA A 288 -3.50 2.89 -8.77
N ARG A 289 -3.16 3.49 -9.92
CA ARG A 289 -3.14 2.80 -11.22
C ARG A 289 -2.19 1.62 -11.22
N MET A 290 -0.98 1.79 -10.67
CA MET A 290 0.03 0.73 -10.61
C MET A 290 -0.37 -0.39 -9.65
N LEU A 291 -0.92 -0.06 -8.48
CA LEU A 291 -1.41 -1.06 -7.52
C LEU A 291 -2.54 -1.91 -8.12
N LEU A 292 -3.52 -1.28 -8.78
CA LEU A 292 -4.59 -2.00 -9.47
C LEU A 292 -4.06 -2.84 -10.65
N ALA A 293 -3.06 -2.35 -11.38
CA ALA A 293 -2.41 -3.11 -12.44
C ALA A 293 -1.61 -4.31 -11.90
N ALA A 294 -1.07 -4.21 -10.68
CA ALA A 294 -0.39 -5.29 -9.98
C ALA A 294 -1.34 -6.29 -9.30
N GLY A 295 -2.67 -6.10 -9.44
CA GLY A 295 -3.68 -7.01 -8.92
C GLY A 295 -4.21 -6.67 -7.54
N ALA A 296 -4.04 -5.43 -7.06
CA ALA A 296 -4.64 -4.98 -5.80
C ALA A 296 -6.16 -5.18 -5.81
N ARG A 297 -6.70 -5.74 -4.71
CA ARG A 297 -8.15 -5.95 -4.58
C ARG A 297 -8.86 -4.62 -4.32
N ALA A 298 -9.58 -4.12 -5.33
CA ALA A 298 -10.37 -2.89 -5.23
C ALA A 298 -11.54 -2.99 -4.22
N GLU A 299 -12.06 -4.19 -3.96
CA GLU A 299 -13.16 -4.45 -3.02
C GLU A 299 -12.71 -4.68 -1.57
N ALA A 300 -11.39 -4.71 -1.34
CA ALA A 300 -10.86 -4.94 -0.02
C ALA A 300 -11.34 -3.86 0.96
N ARG A 301 -11.75 -4.29 2.15
CA ARG A 301 -12.15 -3.43 3.25
C ARG A 301 -10.95 -3.23 4.16
N GLY A 302 -10.63 -1.99 4.48
CA GLY A 302 -9.53 -1.63 5.38
C GLY A 302 -9.90 -0.52 6.33
N GLY A 303 -9.10 -0.35 7.38
CA GLY A 303 -9.33 0.66 8.41
C GLY A 303 -10.39 0.25 9.45
N ALA A 304 -10.53 1.08 10.48
CA ALA A 304 -11.49 0.86 11.56
C ALA A 304 -12.95 0.84 11.08
N ASP A 305 -13.27 1.62 10.04
CA ASP A 305 -14.61 1.72 9.46
C ASP A 305 -14.92 0.63 8.43
N GLY A 306 -13.92 -0.20 8.07
CA GLY A 306 -14.06 -1.22 7.03
C GLY A 306 -14.38 -0.63 5.66
N ASP A 307 -13.86 0.55 5.37
CA ASP A 307 -14.08 1.27 4.12
C ASP A 307 -13.32 0.58 2.99
N THR A 308 -13.90 0.61 1.78
CA THR A 308 -13.17 0.25 0.56
C THR A 308 -12.44 1.48 0.01
N PRO A 309 -11.45 1.31 -0.89
CA PRO A 309 -10.83 2.42 -1.59
C PRO A 309 -11.86 3.33 -2.29
N LEU A 310 -12.99 2.77 -2.77
CA LEU A 310 -14.07 3.58 -3.37
C LEU A 310 -14.77 4.46 -2.32
N HIS A 311 -15.00 3.99 -1.10
CA HIS A 311 -15.55 4.82 -0.02
C HIS A 311 -14.63 5.99 0.30
N VAL A 312 -13.32 5.73 0.41
CA VAL A 312 -12.31 6.77 0.67
C VAL A 312 -12.27 7.80 -0.47
N ALA A 313 -12.27 7.35 -1.73
CA ALA A 313 -12.32 8.25 -2.90
C ALA A 313 -13.61 9.08 -2.93
N ALA A 314 -14.73 8.47 -2.56
CA ALA A 314 -16.04 9.09 -2.55
C ALA A 314 -16.17 10.16 -1.45
N ALA A 315 -15.70 9.86 -0.23
CA ALA A 315 -15.61 10.82 0.86
C ALA A 315 -14.69 12.01 0.52
N GLY A 316 -13.59 11.74 -0.19
CA GLY A 316 -12.63 12.75 -0.63
C GLY A 316 -13.06 13.60 -1.83
N GLY A 317 -14.12 13.21 -2.56
CA GLY A 317 -14.61 13.95 -3.72
C GLY A 317 -13.78 13.80 -5.00
N ASP A 318 -12.86 12.82 -5.09
CA ASP A 318 -11.95 12.68 -6.24
C ASP A 318 -12.61 11.93 -7.41
N GLU A 319 -13.23 12.69 -8.32
CA GLU A 319 -13.92 12.17 -9.51
C GLU A 319 -13.04 11.29 -10.38
N GLN A 320 -11.77 11.67 -10.58
CA GLN A 320 -10.88 10.91 -11.46
C GLN A 320 -10.42 9.61 -10.79
N MET A 321 -10.22 9.63 -9.47
CA MET A 321 -9.93 8.41 -8.73
C MET A 321 -11.13 7.44 -8.71
N VAL A 322 -12.34 7.97 -8.50
CA VAL A 322 -13.59 7.19 -8.58
C VAL A 322 -13.73 6.54 -9.97
N LYS A 323 -13.49 7.29 -11.05
CA LYS A 323 -13.49 6.73 -12.42
C LYS A 323 -12.47 5.59 -12.56
N LEU A 324 -11.23 5.82 -12.14
CA LEU A 324 -10.16 4.83 -12.25
C LEU A 324 -10.46 3.55 -11.45
N LEU A 325 -11.03 3.68 -10.25
CA LEU A 325 -11.44 2.55 -9.41
C LEU A 325 -12.62 1.80 -10.02
N LEU A 326 -13.59 2.49 -10.62
CA LEU A 326 -14.74 1.86 -11.28
C LEU A 326 -14.34 1.13 -12.57
N ASP A 327 -13.44 1.72 -13.36
CA ASP A 327 -12.96 1.14 -14.62
C ASP A 327 -12.17 -0.17 -14.39
N ARG A 328 -11.48 -0.27 -13.24
CA ARG A 328 -10.60 -1.43 -12.91
C ARG A 328 -11.18 -2.39 -11.87
N GLY A 329 -12.06 -1.90 -10.99
CA GLY A 329 -12.66 -2.66 -9.90
C GLY A 329 -14.03 -3.27 -10.23
N GLY A 330 -14.60 -2.95 -11.39
CA GLY A 330 -15.86 -3.52 -11.85
C GLY A 330 -17.11 -2.93 -11.18
N ALA A 331 -18.29 -3.37 -11.64
CA ALA A 331 -19.57 -2.79 -11.22
C ALA A 331 -19.95 -3.13 -9.76
N GLY A 332 -19.53 -4.30 -9.26
CA GLY A 332 -19.83 -4.79 -7.90
C GLY A 332 -19.23 -3.93 -6.78
N LEU A 333 -18.16 -3.19 -7.08
CA LEU A 333 -17.50 -2.30 -6.11
C LEU A 333 -18.42 -1.21 -5.54
N ARG A 334 -19.47 -0.83 -6.28
CA ARG A 334 -20.44 0.20 -5.89
C ARG A 334 -21.37 -0.25 -4.76
N GLU A 335 -21.65 -1.55 -4.69
CA GLU A 335 -22.63 -2.15 -3.78
C GLU A 335 -21.99 -2.60 -2.46
N VAL A 336 -20.65 -2.63 -2.41
CA VAL A 336 -19.92 -3.01 -1.21
C VAL A 336 -20.27 -2.02 -0.09
N ARG A 337 -20.69 -2.58 1.05
CA ARG A 337 -20.96 -1.81 2.27
C ARG A 337 -19.75 -1.85 3.20
N ASN A 338 -19.50 -0.74 3.89
CA ASN A 338 -18.51 -0.68 4.96
C ASN A 338 -19.05 -1.31 6.27
N ALA A 339 -18.27 -1.26 7.37
CA ALA A 339 -18.68 -1.84 8.65
C ALA A 339 -19.95 -1.19 9.24
N ALA A 340 -20.20 0.08 8.90
CA ALA A 340 -21.41 0.81 9.29
C ALA A 340 -22.60 0.56 8.35
N GLY A 341 -22.47 -0.32 7.35
CA GLY A 341 -23.52 -0.61 6.38
C GLY A 341 -23.71 0.47 5.31
N ARG A 342 -22.86 1.50 5.28
CA ARG A 342 -22.89 2.60 4.30
C ARG A 342 -22.25 2.15 3.00
N THR A 343 -22.75 2.69 1.89
CA THR A 343 -22.17 2.55 0.55
C THR A 343 -21.26 3.73 0.22
N ALA A 344 -20.47 3.63 -0.85
CA ALA A 344 -19.67 4.75 -1.32
C ALA A 344 -20.53 5.97 -1.69
N TYR A 345 -21.80 5.77 -2.08
CA TYR A 345 -22.74 6.85 -2.31
C TYR A 345 -23.06 7.61 -1.02
N ASP A 346 -23.31 6.90 0.08
CA ASP A 346 -23.62 7.51 1.37
C ASP A 346 -22.41 8.33 1.86
N ALA A 347 -21.19 7.82 1.67
CA ALA A 347 -19.96 8.55 1.96
C ALA A 347 -19.80 9.83 1.12
N ALA A 348 -20.12 9.78 -0.20
CA ALA A 348 -20.14 10.98 -1.03
C ALA A 348 -21.25 11.97 -0.62
N ALA A 349 -22.39 11.47 -0.13
CA ALA A 349 -23.53 12.27 0.29
C ALA A 349 -23.23 13.04 1.58
N GLU A 350 -22.56 12.40 2.55
CA GLU A 350 -22.02 13.04 3.75
C GLU A 350 -20.99 14.11 3.39
N GLY A 351 -20.13 13.85 2.42
CA GLY A 351 -19.15 14.81 1.90
C GLY A 351 -19.74 15.95 1.04
N GLY A 352 -21.03 15.88 0.69
CA GLY A 352 -21.69 16.89 -0.16
C GLY A 352 -21.22 16.91 -1.62
N HIS A 353 -20.56 15.84 -2.09
CA HIS A 353 -19.90 15.79 -3.40
C HIS A 353 -20.90 15.47 -4.51
N ALA A 354 -21.72 16.47 -4.87
CA ALA A 354 -22.83 16.30 -5.82
C ALA A 354 -22.41 15.76 -7.21
N ARG A 355 -21.18 16.03 -7.64
CA ARG A 355 -20.63 15.54 -8.92
C ARG A 355 -20.33 14.05 -8.91
N LEU A 356 -20.09 13.47 -7.74
CA LEU A 356 -19.94 12.04 -7.58
C LEU A 356 -21.27 11.29 -7.54
N PHE A 357 -22.38 11.98 -7.28
CA PHE A 357 -23.70 11.34 -7.25
C PHE A 357 -24.03 10.73 -8.59
N ASP A 358 -23.75 11.41 -9.71
CA ASP A 358 -24.02 10.87 -11.04
C ASP A 358 -23.12 9.68 -11.40
N MET A 359 -21.91 9.63 -10.82
CA MET A 359 -20.93 8.55 -11.04
C MET A 359 -21.20 7.30 -10.18
N LEU A 360 -21.55 7.51 -8.90
CA LEU A 360 -21.75 6.47 -7.90
C LEU A 360 -23.19 5.96 -7.90
N ARG A 361 -24.18 6.83 -8.17
CA ARG A 361 -25.60 6.48 -8.21
C ARG A 361 -25.97 5.98 -9.60
N LEU A 362 -25.91 4.66 -9.69
CA LEU A 362 -26.66 3.81 -10.60
C LEU A 362 -28.10 4.30 -10.78
N GLY A 363 -28.38 5.16 -11.78
CA GLY A 363 -29.71 5.38 -12.37
C GLY A 363 -30.88 5.79 -11.45
N GLU A 364 -30.80 5.75 -10.12
CA GLU A 364 -31.93 5.80 -9.20
C GLU A 364 -32.54 7.19 -9.12
N GLY A 365 -31.72 8.24 -9.20
CA GLY A 365 -32.22 9.61 -9.31
C GLY A 365 -33.00 9.79 -10.60
N LEU A 366 -32.43 9.30 -11.70
CA LEU A 366 -33.03 9.35 -13.02
C LEU A 366 -34.29 8.47 -13.11
N ALA A 367 -34.25 7.28 -12.54
CA ALA A 367 -35.32 6.29 -12.46
C ALA A 367 -36.45 6.73 -11.53
N ALA A 368 -36.14 7.35 -10.39
CA ALA A 368 -37.13 7.93 -9.49
C ALA A 368 -37.79 9.17 -10.12
N ALA A 369 -37.02 10.05 -10.76
CA ALA A 369 -37.55 11.18 -11.52
C ALA A 369 -38.44 10.67 -12.68
N ALA A 370 -38.00 9.61 -13.37
CA ALA A 370 -38.74 8.97 -14.44
C ALA A 370 -40.03 8.31 -13.97
N ARG A 371 -40.01 7.65 -12.81
CA ARG A 371 -41.19 7.07 -12.15
C ARG A 371 -42.21 8.15 -11.77
N LYS A 372 -41.75 9.30 -11.26
CA LYS A 372 -42.61 10.43 -10.87
C LYS A 372 -43.12 11.23 -12.08
N GLY A 373 -42.40 11.20 -13.21
CA GLY A 373 -42.72 11.96 -14.41
C GLY A 373 -42.12 13.38 -14.42
N GLU A 374 -41.06 13.63 -13.63
CA GLU A 374 -40.45 14.95 -13.49
C GLU A 374 -39.50 15.28 -14.65
N ALA A 375 -40.05 15.60 -15.83
CA ALA A 375 -39.25 15.86 -17.04
C ALA A 375 -38.19 16.96 -16.87
N ARG A 376 -38.50 18.05 -16.14
CA ARG A 376 -37.54 19.13 -15.85
C ARG A 376 -36.43 18.72 -14.87
N GLY A 377 -36.76 17.89 -13.89
CA GLY A 377 -35.78 17.33 -12.95
C GLY A 377 -34.83 16.38 -13.66
N LEU A 378 -35.39 15.54 -14.53
CA LEU A 378 -34.69 14.60 -15.37
C LEU A 378 -33.73 15.29 -16.36
N GLN A 379 -34.17 16.33 -17.08
CA GLN A 379 -33.31 17.10 -17.98
C GLN A 379 -32.10 17.71 -17.25
N ARG A 380 -32.32 18.34 -16.09
CA ARG A 380 -31.22 18.89 -15.27
C ARG A 380 -30.24 17.82 -14.82
N MET A 381 -30.71 16.60 -14.55
CA MET A 381 -29.86 15.48 -14.13
C MET A 381 -29.02 14.95 -15.31
N ILE A 382 -29.62 14.85 -16.50
CA ILE A 382 -28.90 14.45 -17.73
C ILE A 382 -27.87 15.51 -18.12
N GLU A 383 -28.20 16.80 -18.02
CA GLU A 383 -27.26 17.91 -18.28
C GLU A 383 -26.08 17.96 -17.30
N ARG A 384 -26.26 17.42 -16.09
CA ARG A 384 -25.20 17.28 -15.08
C ARG A 384 -24.31 16.04 -15.28
N GLY A 385 -24.63 15.19 -16.24
CA GLY A 385 -23.83 14.02 -16.60
C GLY A 385 -24.40 12.69 -16.10
N ALA A 386 -25.67 12.63 -15.71
CA ALA A 386 -26.31 11.37 -15.32
C ALA A 386 -26.26 10.32 -16.44
N ALA A 387 -25.88 9.09 -16.10
CA ALA A 387 -25.88 7.97 -17.02
C ALA A 387 -27.30 7.62 -17.47
N VAL A 388 -27.65 7.95 -18.71
CA VAL A 388 -28.99 7.76 -19.29
C VAL A 388 -29.42 6.28 -19.27
N ASN A 389 -28.47 5.36 -19.48
CA ASN A 389 -28.68 3.91 -19.45
C ASN A 389 -28.31 3.28 -18.10
N GLY A 390 -28.15 4.09 -17.05
CA GLY A 390 -27.92 3.58 -15.70
C GLY A 390 -29.07 2.68 -15.25
N ARG A 391 -28.72 1.55 -14.63
CA ARG A 391 -29.68 0.61 -14.03
C ARG A 391 -29.88 0.95 -12.56
N ASP A 392 -31.07 0.73 -12.02
CA ASP A 392 -31.34 0.82 -10.59
C ASP A 392 -31.06 -0.51 -9.85
N GLN A 393 -31.34 -0.58 -8.54
CA GLN A 393 -31.15 -1.78 -7.70
C GLN A 393 -31.91 -3.03 -8.16
N HIS A 394 -32.85 -2.90 -9.10
CA HIS A 394 -33.60 -4.00 -9.69
C HIS A 394 -33.15 -4.31 -11.12
N GLY A 395 -32.02 -3.73 -11.55
CA GLY A 395 -31.51 -3.87 -12.91
C GLY A 395 -32.27 -3.05 -13.95
N TRP A 396 -33.21 -2.18 -13.56
CA TRP A 396 -34.08 -1.45 -14.49
C TRP A 396 -33.48 -0.13 -14.92
N THR A 397 -33.61 0.20 -16.20
CA THR A 397 -33.25 1.54 -16.71
C THR A 397 -34.32 2.57 -16.36
N ALA A 398 -33.95 3.86 -16.41
CA ALA A 398 -34.92 4.95 -16.26
C ALA A 398 -36.04 4.86 -17.32
N LEU A 399 -35.74 4.36 -18.52
CA LEU A 399 -36.73 4.12 -19.57
C LEU A 399 -37.72 3.01 -19.20
N MET A 400 -37.26 1.90 -18.60
CA MET A 400 -38.14 0.82 -18.12
C MET A 400 -39.10 1.33 -17.03
N ARG A 401 -38.61 2.15 -16.09
CA ARG A 401 -39.43 2.76 -15.03
C ARG A 401 -40.46 3.75 -15.59
N ALA A 402 -40.06 4.57 -16.55
CA ALA A 402 -40.97 5.49 -17.23
C ALA A 402 -42.06 4.73 -18.01
N ALA A 403 -41.67 3.67 -18.72
CA ALA A 403 -42.55 2.81 -19.50
C ALA A 403 -43.58 2.09 -18.62
N PHE A 404 -43.14 1.50 -17.50
CA PHE A 404 -44.02 0.85 -16.53
C PHE A 404 -45.05 1.81 -15.91
N LYS A 405 -44.70 3.08 -15.72
CA LYS A 405 -45.62 4.11 -15.17
C LYS A 405 -46.36 4.93 -16.23
N GLY A 406 -46.15 4.66 -17.52
CA GLY A 406 -46.81 5.38 -18.62
C GLY A 406 -46.38 6.85 -18.76
N LYS A 407 -45.15 7.22 -18.35
CA LYS A 407 -44.67 8.61 -18.40
C LYS A 407 -44.09 8.95 -19.77
N VAL A 408 -44.97 9.08 -20.76
CA VAL A 408 -44.62 9.27 -22.18
C VAL A 408 -43.66 10.43 -22.44
N GLU A 409 -43.87 11.59 -21.81
CA GLU A 409 -43.00 12.76 -22.00
C GLU A 409 -41.57 12.53 -21.49
N VAL A 410 -41.42 11.80 -20.40
CA VAL A 410 -40.09 11.40 -19.91
C VAL A 410 -39.46 10.36 -20.83
N MET A 411 -40.24 9.40 -21.35
CA MET A 411 -39.74 8.39 -22.29
C MET A 411 -39.17 9.06 -23.54
N LYS A 412 -39.89 10.02 -24.13
CA LYS A 412 -39.41 10.82 -25.27
C LYS A 412 -38.09 11.52 -24.94
N ALA A 413 -38.04 12.23 -23.82
CA ALA A 413 -36.84 12.95 -23.40
C ALA A 413 -35.63 12.01 -23.19
N LEU A 414 -35.82 10.83 -22.60
CA LEU A 414 -34.77 9.82 -22.41
C LEU A 414 -34.28 9.28 -23.76
N MET A 415 -35.19 8.92 -24.67
CA MET A 415 -34.82 8.40 -26.00
C MET A 415 -34.11 9.47 -26.86
N ASP A 416 -34.52 10.72 -26.78
CA ASP A 416 -33.86 11.84 -27.47
C ASP A 416 -32.44 12.12 -26.93
N LYS A 417 -32.16 11.70 -25.68
CA LYS A 417 -30.84 11.75 -25.04
C LYS A 417 -30.03 10.45 -25.20
N GLY A 418 -30.46 9.54 -26.06
CA GLY A 418 -29.73 8.32 -26.39
C GLY A 418 -30.02 7.13 -25.47
N ALA A 419 -31.18 7.09 -24.81
CA ALA A 419 -31.57 5.91 -24.04
C ALA A 419 -31.72 4.67 -24.92
N GLU A 420 -31.13 3.55 -24.49
CA GLU A 420 -31.23 2.27 -25.18
C GLU A 420 -32.64 1.69 -25.04
N VAL A 421 -33.39 1.72 -26.15
CA VAL A 421 -34.79 1.24 -26.22
C VAL A 421 -34.89 -0.26 -25.93
N ASN A 422 -33.88 -1.02 -26.36
CA ASN A 422 -33.84 -2.48 -26.29
C ASN A 422 -32.97 -3.01 -25.15
N ALA A 423 -32.58 -2.17 -24.19
CA ALA A 423 -31.88 -2.62 -22.99
C ALA A 423 -32.71 -3.67 -22.26
N ARG A 424 -32.05 -4.69 -21.71
CA ARG A 424 -32.68 -5.81 -20.99
C ARG A 424 -32.17 -5.92 -19.56
N ASP A 425 -33.06 -6.15 -18.61
CA ASP A 425 -32.69 -6.45 -17.22
C ASP A 425 -32.24 -7.92 -17.07
N GLU A 426 -31.98 -8.35 -15.83
CA GLU A 426 -31.52 -9.72 -15.52
C GLU A 426 -32.58 -10.80 -15.79
N GLU A 427 -33.86 -10.43 -15.79
CA GLU A 427 -34.98 -11.31 -16.15
C GLU A 427 -35.31 -11.24 -17.66
N GLY A 428 -34.50 -10.53 -18.44
CA GLY A 428 -34.70 -10.34 -19.87
C GLY A 428 -35.85 -9.39 -20.22
N TYR A 429 -36.40 -8.66 -19.25
CA TYR A 429 -37.41 -7.63 -19.49
C TYR A 429 -36.80 -6.43 -20.20
N ALA A 430 -37.55 -5.90 -21.15
CA ALA A 430 -37.24 -4.68 -21.90
C ALA A 430 -38.32 -3.65 -21.61
N ALA A 431 -38.09 -2.38 -21.96
CA ALA A 431 -39.09 -1.32 -21.74
C ALA A 431 -40.47 -1.66 -22.36
N LEU A 432 -40.47 -2.39 -23.48
CA LEU A 432 -41.69 -2.85 -24.15
C LEU A 432 -42.46 -3.90 -23.33
N HIS A 433 -41.76 -4.84 -22.69
CA HIS A 433 -42.35 -5.82 -21.78
C HIS A 433 -42.98 -5.12 -20.57
N CYS A 434 -42.27 -4.17 -19.96
CA CYS A 434 -42.77 -3.39 -18.82
C CYS A 434 -44.02 -2.58 -19.16
N ALA A 435 -44.05 -1.93 -20.34
CA ALA A 435 -45.22 -1.16 -20.79
C ALA A 435 -46.43 -2.06 -21.10
N GLY A 436 -46.20 -3.23 -21.71
CA GLY A 436 -47.24 -4.21 -22.00
C GLY A 436 -47.85 -4.83 -20.73
N GLU A 437 -47.02 -5.17 -19.75
CA GLU A 437 -47.47 -5.71 -18.46
C GLU A 437 -48.28 -4.68 -17.66
N ALA A 438 -47.84 -3.42 -17.65
CA ALA A 438 -48.51 -2.34 -16.94
C ALA A 438 -49.75 -1.77 -17.64
N GLY A 439 -50.09 -2.27 -18.85
CA GLY A 439 -51.26 -1.81 -19.60
C GLY A 439 -51.13 -0.41 -20.21
N GLN A 440 -49.90 0.08 -20.42
CA GLN A 440 -49.63 1.46 -20.86
C GLN A 440 -49.61 1.57 -22.39
N ALA A 441 -50.79 1.68 -23.01
CA ALA A 441 -50.93 1.66 -24.47
C ALA A 441 -50.14 2.76 -25.21
N GLU A 442 -50.15 3.99 -24.69
CA GLU A 442 -49.39 5.11 -25.27
C GLU A 442 -47.86 4.91 -25.18
N ALA A 443 -47.39 4.32 -24.07
CA ALA A 443 -45.99 3.99 -23.89
C ALA A 443 -45.54 2.90 -24.89
N VAL A 444 -46.38 1.88 -25.12
CA VAL A 444 -46.14 0.86 -26.15
C VAL A 444 -46.07 1.48 -27.53
N GLU A 445 -47.01 2.35 -27.89
CA GLU A 445 -47.01 3.01 -29.21
C GLU A 445 -45.72 3.81 -29.45
N VAL A 446 -45.24 4.54 -28.43
CA VAL A 446 -44.00 5.31 -28.51
C VAL A 446 -42.77 4.42 -28.65
N LEU A 447 -42.71 3.30 -27.94
CA LEU A 447 -41.60 2.33 -28.04
C LEU A 447 -41.57 1.64 -29.41
N VAL A 448 -42.73 1.25 -29.95
CA VAL A 448 -42.84 0.67 -31.30
C VAL A 448 -42.36 1.66 -32.36
N LYS A 449 -42.79 2.93 -32.29
CA LYS A 449 -42.34 4.00 -33.22
C LYS A 449 -40.84 4.27 -33.15
N ARG A 450 -40.21 4.00 -32.00
CA ARG A 450 -38.77 4.20 -31.76
C ARG A 450 -37.94 2.94 -32.01
N GLY A 451 -38.52 1.92 -32.65
CA GLY A 451 -37.79 0.72 -33.10
C GLY A 451 -37.52 -0.29 -31.98
N ALA A 452 -38.41 -0.39 -30.99
CA ALA A 452 -38.33 -1.45 -29.99
C ALA A 452 -38.42 -2.85 -30.65
N ASP A 453 -37.60 -3.78 -30.21
CA ASP A 453 -37.60 -5.18 -30.64
C ASP A 453 -38.89 -5.87 -30.15
N LEU A 454 -39.82 -6.12 -31.08
CA LEU A 454 -41.15 -6.68 -30.79
C LEU A 454 -41.09 -8.17 -30.45
N GLU A 455 -40.04 -8.85 -30.91
CA GLU A 455 -39.84 -10.29 -30.75
C GLU A 455 -38.85 -10.60 -29.60
N ALA A 456 -38.45 -9.57 -28.85
CA ALA A 456 -37.69 -9.73 -27.63
C ALA A 456 -38.42 -10.69 -26.68
N ARG A 457 -37.64 -11.57 -26.01
CA ARG A 457 -38.16 -12.56 -25.06
C ARG A 457 -37.60 -12.32 -23.69
N THR A 458 -38.46 -12.42 -22.69
CA THR A 458 -38.06 -12.50 -21.27
C THR A 458 -37.40 -13.85 -20.98
N ALA A 459 -36.82 -14.01 -19.78
CA ALA A 459 -36.27 -15.28 -19.32
C ALA A 459 -37.32 -16.41 -19.28
N LYS A 460 -38.60 -16.07 -19.17
CA LYS A 460 -39.74 -17.01 -19.25
C LYS A 460 -40.16 -17.32 -20.70
N GLY A 461 -39.43 -16.82 -21.69
CA GLY A 461 -39.68 -17.00 -23.11
C GLY A 461 -40.85 -16.18 -23.68
N ALA A 462 -41.45 -15.30 -22.87
CA ALA A 462 -42.63 -14.54 -23.24
C ALA A 462 -42.27 -13.27 -24.03
N THR A 463 -43.01 -12.99 -25.10
CA THR A 463 -42.94 -11.72 -25.83
C THR A 463 -43.92 -10.69 -25.28
N ALA A 464 -43.71 -9.40 -25.57
CA ALA A 464 -44.63 -8.35 -25.16
C ALA A 464 -46.08 -8.57 -25.67
N MET A 465 -46.25 -9.17 -26.86
CA MET A 465 -47.56 -9.53 -27.40
C MET A 465 -48.24 -10.64 -26.58
N GLN A 466 -47.48 -11.65 -26.15
CA GLN A 466 -48.00 -12.74 -25.31
C GLN A 466 -48.42 -12.22 -23.92
N ILE A 467 -47.66 -11.30 -23.34
CA ILE A 467 -48.00 -10.64 -22.07
C ILE A 467 -49.29 -9.81 -22.22
N ALA A 468 -49.41 -9.01 -23.29
CA ALA A 468 -50.60 -8.20 -23.53
C ALA A 468 -51.86 -9.05 -23.74
N VAL A 469 -51.75 -10.18 -24.45
CA VAL A 469 -52.87 -11.09 -24.69
C VAL A 469 -53.27 -11.85 -23.43
N SER A 470 -52.30 -12.32 -22.62
CA SER A 470 -52.60 -13.04 -21.39
C SER A 470 -53.29 -12.17 -20.33
N LEU A 471 -52.98 -10.87 -20.32
CA LEU A 471 -53.61 -9.87 -19.45
C LEU A 471 -54.90 -9.26 -20.04
N GLY A 472 -55.27 -9.60 -21.27
CA GLY A 472 -56.50 -9.14 -21.93
C GLY A 472 -56.45 -7.72 -22.50
N TYR A 473 -55.25 -7.14 -22.69
CA TYR A 473 -55.07 -5.80 -23.25
C TYR A 473 -55.18 -5.78 -24.78
N VAL A 474 -56.41 -5.89 -25.29
CA VAL A 474 -56.71 -5.95 -26.75
C VAL A 474 -56.18 -4.74 -27.52
N GLY A 475 -56.20 -3.54 -26.93
CA GLY A 475 -55.67 -2.33 -27.55
C GLY A 475 -54.15 -2.41 -27.78
N ILE A 476 -53.42 -2.90 -26.77
CA ILE A 476 -51.96 -3.08 -26.84
C ILE A 476 -51.58 -4.17 -27.83
N ALA A 477 -52.30 -5.29 -27.82
CA ALA A 477 -52.09 -6.36 -28.79
C ALA A 477 -52.30 -5.87 -30.24
N ARG A 478 -53.26 -4.96 -30.47
CA ARG A 478 -53.47 -4.34 -31.78
C ARG A 478 -52.31 -3.43 -32.17
N ILE A 479 -51.81 -2.61 -31.26
CA ILE A 479 -50.66 -1.72 -31.51
C ILE A 479 -49.42 -2.54 -31.85
N LEU A 480 -49.15 -3.62 -31.12
CA LEU A 480 -48.02 -4.52 -31.41
C LEU A 480 -48.18 -5.24 -32.75
N ALA A 481 -49.39 -5.73 -33.07
CA ALA A 481 -49.66 -6.35 -34.38
C ALA A 481 -49.51 -5.36 -35.55
N GLN A 482 -49.93 -4.10 -35.37
CA GLN A 482 -49.71 -3.04 -36.35
C GLN A 482 -48.23 -2.67 -36.50
N GLY A 483 -47.45 -2.82 -35.43
CA GLY A 483 -46.00 -2.65 -35.44
C GLY A 483 -45.23 -3.78 -36.15
N GLY A 484 -45.91 -4.87 -36.54
CA GLY A 484 -45.29 -6.01 -37.21
C GLY A 484 -44.91 -7.18 -36.29
N ALA A 485 -45.39 -7.20 -35.03
CA ALA A 485 -45.20 -8.35 -34.15
C ALA A 485 -45.93 -9.58 -34.71
N VAL A 486 -45.31 -10.75 -34.64
CA VAL A 486 -45.88 -12.00 -35.17
C VAL A 486 -47.12 -12.38 -34.34
N ALA A 487 -48.27 -12.48 -35.02
CA ALA A 487 -49.49 -12.94 -34.39
C ALA A 487 -49.27 -14.33 -33.78
N ILE A 488 -49.74 -14.52 -32.55
CA ILE A 488 -49.53 -15.74 -31.77
C ILE A 488 -50.04 -16.96 -32.56
N THR A 489 -49.14 -17.69 -33.23
CA THR A 489 -49.40 -19.07 -33.63
C THR A 489 -49.31 -19.89 -32.36
N ALA A 490 -50.40 -20.52 -31.97
CA ALA A 490 -50.54 -21.29 -30.74
C ALA A 490 -49.28 -22.15 -30.46
N VAL A 491 -48.48 -21.71 -29.49
CA VAL A 491 -47.49 -22.59 -28.86
C VAL A 491 -48.25 -23.36 -27.80
N ALA A 492 -48.28 -24.68 -27.96
CA ALA A 492 -48.93 -25.61 -27.06
C ALA A 492 -48.37 -25.48 -25.63
N THR A 493 -49.11 -24.83 -24.75
CA THR A 493 -49.04 -25.12 -23.32
C THR A 493 -50.42 -25.55 -22.87
N GLY A 494 -50.48 -26.78 -22.34
CA GLY A 494 -51.71 -27.41 -21.88
C GLY A 494 -52.37 -26.60 -20.77
N GLY A 495 -53.67 -26.33 -20.95
CA GLY A 495 -54.50 -25.62 -20.00
C GLY A 495 -55.72 -25.06 -20.70
N GLY A 496 -56.81 -25.83 -20.72
CA GLY A 496 -58.04 -25.49 -21.43
C GLY A 496 -58.62 -24.12 -21.02
N GLY A 497 -58.95 -23.29 -22.01
CA GLY A 497 -59.67 -22.03 -21.77
C GLY A 497 -59.59 -20.98 -22.87
N MET A 498 -58.77 -21.15 -23.91
CA MET A 498 -58.50 -20.09 -24.90
C MET A 498 -59.15 -20.33 -26.27
N ARG A 499 -60.44 -20.67 -26.31
CA ARG A 499 -61.20 -20.80 -27.58
C ARG A 499 -62.04 -19.57 -27.98
N SER A 500 -62.35 -18.64 -27.07
CA SER A 500 -63.39 -17.62 -27.36
C SER A 500 -62.88 -16.28 -27.92
N ALA A 501 -61.59 -15.95 -27.77
CA ALA A 501 -61.06 -14.65 -28.20
C ALA A 501 -60.52 -14.65 -29.65
N ALA A 502 -59.94 -15.77 -30.10
CA ALA A 502 -59.35 -15.88 -31.44
C ALA A 502 -60.41 -15.96 -32.57
N GLU A 503 -61.59 -16.53 -32.31
CA GLU A 503 -62.66 -16.60 -33.30
C GLU A 503 -63.33 -15.24 -33.61
N LYS A 504 -63.29 -14.28 -32.67
CA LYS A 504 -63.92 -12.96 -32.86
C LYS A 504 -63.11 -12.00 -33.73
N LEU A 505 -61.85 -12.30 -34.03
CA LEU A 505 -61.06 -11.55 -35.01
C LEU A 505 -61.11 -12.14 -36.43
N ALA A 506 -61.64 -13.36 -36.62
CA ALA A 506 -61.53 -14.09 -37.89
C ALA A 506 -62.82 -14.13 -38.75
N VAL A 507 -64.00 -13.77 -38.23
CA VAL A 507 -65.24 -13.90 -39.01
C VAL A 507 -65.80 -12.52 -39.42
N ARG A 508 -65.24 -11.97 -40.51
CA ARG A 508 -65.98 -11.05 -41.38
C ARG A 508 -65.41 -11.05 -42.81
N LYS A 509 -65.70 -12.12 -43.56
CA LYS A 509 -65.95 -12.08 -45.02
C LYS A 509 -66.46 -13.44 -45.54
N VAL A 510 -67.68 -13.41 -46.12
CA VAL A 510 -68.27 -14.31 -47.15
C VAL A 510 -68.47 -15.78 -46.72
N GLY A 511 -69.60 -16.47 -46.87
CA GLY A 511 -70.92 -16.24 -47.47
C GLY A 511 -71.63 -17.60 -47.60
N SER A 512 -72.98 -17.59 -47.58
CA SER A 512 -73.90 -18.62 -48.10
C SER A 512 -74.02 -20.01 -47.44
N GLY A 513 -75.22 -20.26 -46.89
CA GLY A 513 -76.00 -21.46 -47.26
C GLY A 513 -76.14 -22.58 -46.23
N GLY A 514 -77.40 -22.94 -45.94
CA GLY A 514 -77.79 -24.29 -45.50
C GLY A 514 -78.23 -24.41 -44.03
N GLY A 515 -79.53 -24.65 -43.82
CA GLY A 515 -80.15 -24.78 -42.51
C GLY A 515 -80.04 -26.16 -41.87
N GLY A 516 -80.40 -26.22 -40.59
CA GLY A 516 -80.58 -27.43 -39.81
C GLY A 516 -80.90 -27.08 -38.36
N LYS A 517 -82.18 -27.15 -37.99
CA LYS A 517 -82.68 -27.07 -36.61
C LYS A 517 -82.23 -28.32 -35.85
N GLU A 518 -81.78 -28.16 -34.60
CA GLU A 518 -82.14 -29.09 -33.53
C GLU A 518 -81.96 -28.46 -32.15
N MET A 519 -82.66 -29.04 -31.18
CA MET A 519 -83.31 -28.38 -30.07
C MET A 519 -83.05 -29.22 -28.81
N VAL A 520 -82.98 -28.55 -27.65
CA VAL A 520 -83.31 -29.05 -26.30
C VAL A 520 -82.22 -29.71 -25.43
N SER A 521 -82.36 -29.33 -24.14
CA SER A 521 -81.91 -29.94 -22.87
C SER A 521 -80.50 -29.58 -22.42
N GLY A 522 -80.26 -29.08 -21.20
CA GLY A 522 -81.05 -29.14 -19.98
C GLY A 522 -80.15 -29.68 -18.88
N GLY A 523 -79.96 -28.96 -17.77
CA GLY A 523 -79.27 -29.50 -16.61
C GLY A 523 -78.46 -28.49 -15.79
N ARG A 524 -79.15 -27.77 -14.91
CA ARG A 524 -78.57 -27.19 -13.70
C ARG A 524 -77.98 -28.30 -12.84
N LEU A 525 -76.77 -28.11 -12.31
CA LEU A 525 -76.31 -28.54 -10.97
C LEU A 525 -75.10 -27.63 -10.62
N SER A 526 -75.32 -26.54 -9.87
CA SER A 526 -75.17 -26.45 -8.41
C SER A 526 -73.73 -26.52 -7.90
N ARG A 527 -73.20 -25.34 -7.61
CA ARG A 527 -72.42 -24.95 -6.41
C ARG A 527 -71.57 -26.04 -5.73
N GLY A 528 -70.26 -25.96 -5.98
CA GLY A 528 -69.22 -26.30 -5.01
C GLY A 528 -68.14 -25.22 -5.12
N GLY A 529 -68.02 -24.39 -4.08
CA GLY A 529 -67.11 -23.24 -4.07
C GLY A 529 -65.64 -23.68 -4.15
N LEU A 530 -64.91 -23.05 -5.06
CA LEU A 530 -63.45 -22.97 -5.01
C LEU A 530 -63.06 -21.50 -5.02
N GLN A 531 -62.24 -21.17 -4.05
CA GLN A 531 -61.92 -19.84 -3.58
C GLN A 531 -61.39 -18.93 -4.69
N ARG A 532 -61.77 -17.65 -4.58
CA ARG A 532 -61.06 -16.53 -5.18
C ARG A 532 -59.58 -16.63 -4.79
N ALA A 533 -58.73 -17.05 -5.71
CA ALA A 533 -57.30 -16.76 -5.65
C ALA A 533 -57.09 -15.38 -6.29
N ALA A 534 -57.15 -14.36 -5.44
CA ALA A 534 -56.58 -13.06 -5.76
C ALA A 534 -55.08 -13.24 -5.97
N LEU A 535 -54.57 -12.89 -7.15
CA LEU A 535 -53.12 -12.75 -7.35
C LEU A 535 -52.69 -11.39 -6.78
N PRO A 536 -51.64 -11.35 -5.94
CA PRO A 536 -51.28 -10.15 -5.20
C PRO A 536 -50.58 -9.13 -6.11
N VAL A 537 -51.15 -7.92 -6.14
CA VAL A 537 -50.47 -6.69 -6.55
C VAL A 537 -49.44 -6.37 -5.46
N ALA A 538 -48.18 -6.75 -5.66
CA ALA A 538 -47.11 -6.46 -4.71
C ALA A 538 -45.86 -5.94 -5.43
N TRP A 539 -45.98 -4.76 -6.07
CA TRP A 539 -44.83 -3.93 -6.48
C TRP A 539 -45.20 -2.45 -6.33
N LEU A 540 -45.50 -2.08 -5.09
CA LEU A 540 -45.70 -0.70 -4.65
C LEU A 540 -45.14 -0.61 -3.23
N HIS A 541 -43.84 -0.33 -3.11
CA HIS A 541 -43.28 0.48 -2.03
C HIS A 541 -41.97 1.11 -2.52
#